data_AF-A6P0E4-F1
#
_entry.id   AF-A6P0E4-F1
#
_cell.length_a   1.000
_cell.length_b   1.000
_cell.length_c   1.000
_cell.angle_alpha   90.00
_cell.angle_beta   90.00
_cell.angle_gamma   90.00
#
_symmetry.space_group_name_H-M   'P 1'
#
loop_
_entity.id
_entity.type
_entity.pdbx_description
1 polymer ?
#
loop_
_entity_poly.entity_id
_entity_poly.type
_entity_poly.pdbx_seq_one_letter_code
_entity_poly.pdbx_strand_id
1 'polypeptide(L)'
;MVWGALLIAQSLGHGLPELLTNLTAALQHPLDIHWTDKSMLSILICTGLYIMGLCVYASEQRRTRDGEEHGSAAWGSPRQVNAMFRQKENKILTRHVRLGLDTHKHRRSLNVLVIGGSGAAKTRSYVKPNILEANTNYVITDPKMEVLTATGGWLKSKGYDIRVLNLVNLEESDGYNPFRYLRDEKDVLKLVNNLIQATTPKGSHESDPFWTSATRSLAVRSQRTNNKIPLFG
;
A
#
# COMPACT_ATOMS: atom_id res chain seq x y z
N MET A 1 -3.05 -12.39 -45.73
CA MET A 1 -1.99 -11.36 -45.71
C MET A 1 -1.26 -11.23 -47.03
N VAL A 2 -0.63 -12.30 -47.55
CA VAL A 2 0.12 -12.26 -48.83
C VAL A 2 -0.75 -11.86 -50.03
N TRP A 3 -1.96 -12.41 -50.14
CA TRP A 3 -2.92 -12.06 -51.20
C TRP A 3 -3.27 -10.56 -51.24
N GLY A 4 -3.62 -9.98 -50.09
CA GLY A 4 -3.92 -8.55 -49.99
C GLY A 4 -2.70 -7.66 -50.24
N ALA A 5 -1.50 -8.10 -49.83
CA ALA A 5 -0.27 -7.36 -50.11
C ALA A 5 0.07 -7.32 -51.62
N LEU A 6 -0.25 -8.39 -52.36
CA LEU A 6 -0.08 -8.44 -53.80
C LEU A 6 -1.07 -7.53 -54.55
N LEU A 7 -2.33 -7.46 -54.09
CA LEU A 7 -3.30 -6.51 -54.62
C LEU A 7 -2.89 -5.06 -54.37
N ILE A 8 -2.37 -4.76 -53.17
CA ILE A 8 -1.84 -3.43 -52.83
C ILE A 8 -0.61 -3.08 -53.68
N ALA A 9 0.25 -4.06 -54.00
CA ALA A 9 1.41 -3.86 -54.87
C ALA A 9 1.04 -3.54 -56.32
N GLN A 10 -0.08 -4.08 -56.82
CA GLN A 10 -0.58 -3.81 -58.15
C GLN A 10 -1.33 -2.47 -58.22
N SER A 11 -1.93 -2.03 -57.11
CA SER A 11 -2.62 -0.75 -57.02
C SER A 11 -1.71 0.43 -56.67
N LEU A 12 -0.40 0.23 -56.50
CA LEU A 12 0.57 1.24 -56.04
C LEU A 12 0.95 2.25 -57.14
N GLY A 13 0.10 3.26 -57.35
CA GLY A 13 0.28 4.41 -58.26
C GLY A 13 1.16 5.54 -57.69
N HIS A 14 1.10 6.73 -58.29
CA HIS A 14 1.91 7.90 -57.90
C HIS A 14 1.28 8.73 -56.76
N GLY A 15 0.05 8.40 -56.33
CA GLY A 15 -0.64 9.06 -55.22
C GLY A 15 -1.74 8.22 -54.56
N LEU A 16 -2.20 8.67 -53.39
CA LEU A 16 -3.25 8.00 -52.60
C LEU A 16 -4.62 7.87 -53.31
N PRO A 17 -5.13 8.87 -54.06
CA PRO A 17 -6.41 8.75 -54.74
C PRO A 17 -6.40 7.65 -55.81
N GLU A 18 -5.29 7.55 -56.53
CA GLU A 18 -5.07 6.57 -57.60
C GLU A 18 -4.91 5.14 -57.03
N LEU A 19 -4.31 5.03 -55.84
CA LEU A 19 -4.23 3.76 -55.12
C LEU A 19 -5.63 3.25 -54.74
N LEU A 20 -6.52 4.13 -54.26
CA LEU A 20 -7.87 3.74 -53.88
C LEU A 20 -8.71 3.30 -55.09
N THR A 21 -8.62 4.02 -56.21
CA THR A 21 -9.33 3.63 -57.44
C THR A 21 -8.81 2.31 -57.99
N ASN A 22 -7.50 2.12 -58.04
CA ASN A 22 -6.88 0.90 -58.57
C ASN A 22 -7.09 -0.31 -57.65
N LEU A 23 -7.10 -0.11 -56.33
CA LEU A 23 -7.43 -1.16 -55.37
C LEU A 23 -8.89 -1.59 -55.49
N THR A 24 -9.80 -0.63 -55.71
CA THR A 24 -11.23 -0.92 -55.90
C THR A 24 -11.47 -1.74 -57.16
N ALA A 25 -10.77 -1.42 -58.26
CA ALA A 25 -10.81 -2.21 -59.49
C ALA A 25 -10.20 -3.61 -59.29
N ALA A 26 -9.05 -3.71 -58.61
CA ALA A 26 -8.40 -4.99 -58.31
C ALA A 26 -9.25 -5.91 -57.41
N LEU A 27 -10.09 -5.35 -56.54
CA LEU A 27 -11.02 -6.10 -55.71
C LEU A 27 -12.21 -6.69 -56.49
N GLN A 28 -12.57 -6.12 -57.63
CA GLN A 28 -13.63 -6.66 -58.51
C GLN A 28 -13.16 -7.94 -59.25
N HIS A 29 -11.85 -8.10 -59.44
CA HIS A 29 -11.23 -9.29 -60.04
C HIS A 29 -10.18 -9.90 -59.08
N PRO A 30 -10.63 -10.54 -57.98
CA PRO A 30 -9.78 -10.91 -56.84
C PRO A 30 -8.70 -11.97 -57.13
N LEU A 31 -8.76 -12.65 -58.27
CA LEU A 31 -7.84 -13.74 -58.63
C LEU A 31 -6.80 -13.35 -59.69
N ASP A 32 -6.89 -12.16 -60.28
CA ASP A 32 -5.97 -11.70 -61.33
C ASP A 32 -4.72 -11.06 -60.74
N ILE A 33 -3.80 -11.92 -60.27
CA ILE A 33 -2.61 -11.51 -59.53
C ILE A 33 -1.39 -11.47 -60.47
N HIS A 34 -0.85 -10.26 -60.66
CA HIS A 34 0.38 -10.01 -61.41
C HIS A 34 1.54 -9.65 -60.47
N TRP A 35 2.72 -10.21 -60.75
CA TRP A 35 3.93 -9.87 -60.01
C TRP A 35 4.49 -8.54 -60.50
N THR A 36 4.75 -7.63 -59.55
CA THR A 36 5.31 -6.30 -59.83
C THR A 36 6.56 -6.08 -58.99
N ASP A 37 7.42 -5.13 -59.38
CA ASP A 37 8.66 -4.81 -58.64
C ASP A 37 8.40 -4.39 -57.18
N LYS A 38 7.20 -3.88 -56.89
CA LYS A 38 6.75 -3.44 -55.55
C LYS A 38 6.14 -4.58 -54.72
N SER A 39 5.95 -5.77 -55.29
CA SER A 39 5.30 -6.92 -54.64
C SER A 39 6.07 -7.46 -53.43
N MET A 40 7.40 -7.51 -53.51
CA MET A 40 8.23 -7.93 -52.37
C MET A 40 8.16 -6.93 -51.21
N LEU A 41 8.19 -5.64 -51.53
CA LEU A 41 8.16 -4.57 -50.54
C LEU A 41 6.79 -4.47 -49.85
N SER A 42 5.68 -4.64 -50.58
CA SER A 42 4.34 -4.65 -49.99
C SER A 42 4.13 -5.85 -49.07
N ILE A 43 4.59 -7.05 -49.46
CA ILE A 43 4.50 -8.25 -48.63
C ILE A 43 5.25 -8.05 -47.31
N LEU A 44 6.46 -7.49 -47.37
CA LEU A 44 7.28 -7.25 -46.17
C LEU A 44 6.60 -6.23 -45.24
N ILE A 45 6.09 -5.11 -45.78
CA ILE A 45 5.40 -4.08 -44.98
C ILE A 45 4.11 -4.64 -44.35
N CYS A 46 3.25 -5.30 -45.13
CA CYS A 46 2.01 -5.87 -44.62
C CYS A 46 2.26 -6.96 -43.57
N THR A 47 3.31 -7.77 -43.74
CA THR A 47 3.69 -8.79 -42.76
C THR A 47 4.28 -8.16 -41.50
N GLY A 48 5.09 -7.12 -41.64
CA GLY A 48 5.63 -6.35 -40.51
C GLY A 48 4.52 -5.68 -39.69
N LEU A 49 3.55 -5.03 -40.34
CA LEU A 49 2.39 -4.44 -39.67
C LEU A 49 1.52 -5.49 -38.97
N TYR A 50 1.37 -6.67 -39.59
CA TYR A 50 0.64 -7.78 -38.98
C TYR A 50 1.32 -8.31 -37.71
N ILE A 51 2.65 -8.55 -37.77
CA ILE A 51 3.44 -8.98 -36.62
C ILE A 51 3.42 -7.91 -35.53
N MET A 52 3.55 -6.63 -35.88
CA MET A 52 3.44 -5.52 -34.94
C MET A 52 2.07 -5.50 -34.24
N GLY A 53 0.97 -5.68 -35.00
CA GLY A 53 -0.38 -5.79 -34.44
C GLY A 53 -0.52 -6.97 -33.47
N LEU A 54 0.07 -8.13 -33.79
CA LEU A 54 0.11 -9.30 -32.89
C LEU A 54 0.94 -9.03 -31.63
N CYS A 55 2.08 -8.35 -31.74
CA CYS A 55 2.91 -7.97 -30.61
C CYS A 55 2.19 -6.97 -29.67
N VAL A 56 1.48 -6.00 -30.23
CA VAL A 56 0.65 -5.07 -29.44
C VAL A 56 -0.47 -5.83 -28.75
N TYR A 57 -1.20 -6.68 -29.47
CA TYR A 57 -2.26 -7.51 -28.90
C TYR A 57 -1.76 -8.44 -27.77
N ALA A 58 -0.60 -9.06 -27.96
CA ALA A 58 0.03 -9.90 -26.93
C ALA A 58 0.56 -9.09 -25.75
N SER A 59 1.08 -7.88 -25.98
CA SER A 59 1.51 -6.96 -24.92
C SER A 59 0.34 -6.38 -24.13
N GLU A 60 -0.85 -6.31 -24.75
CA GLU A 60 -2.06 -5.75 -24.16
C GLU A 60 -2.88 -6.79 -23.39
N GLN A 61 -2.45 -8.06 -23.41
CA GLN A 61 -2.84 -9.03 -22.39
C GLN A 61 -2.31 -8.57 -21.03
N ARG A 62 -3.07 -7.68 -20.41
CA ARG A 62 -2.91 -7.30 -19.00
C ARG A 62 -2.85 -8.59 -18.19
N ARG A 63 -2.15 -8.56 -17.06
CA ARG A 63 -2.20 -9.61 -16.04
C ARG A 63 -3.60 -9.65 -15.41
N THR A 64 -4.60 -10.10 -16.15
CA THR A 64 -5.91 -10.45 -15.63
C THR A 64 -5.82 -11.85 -15.03
N ARG A 65 -6.56 -12.08 -13.95
CA ARG A 65 -6.67 -13.38 -13.29
C ARG A 65 -8.11 -13.85 -13.46
N ASP A 66 -8.44 -14.18 -14.71
CA ASP A 66 -9.79 -14.55 -15.12
C ASP A 66 -10.24 -15.77 -14.34
N GLY A 67 -11.42 -15.70 -13.72
CA GLY A 67 -11.96 -16.77 -12.85
C GLY A 67 -11.57 -16.67 -11.37
N GLU A 68 -10.73 -15.71 -10.97
CA GLU A 68 -10.40 -15.43 -9.56
C GLU A 68 -11.02 -14.11 -9.05
N GLU A 69 -12.09 -13.63 -9.69
CA GLU A 69 -12.70 -12.32 -9.44
C GLU A 69 -13.25 -12.15 -8.01
N HIS A 70 -13.70 -13.25 -7.40
CA HIS A 70 -14.17 -13.29 -6.01
C HIS A 70 -13.06 -13.58 -4.99
N GLY A 71 -11.80 -13.61 -5.44
CA GLY A 71 -10.62 -13.86 -4.63
C GLY A 71 -10.09 -15.29 -4.79
N SER A 72 -8.76 -15.42 -4.79
CA SER A 72 -8.04 -16.69 -4.87
C SER A 72 -7.61 -17.24 -3.52
N ALA A 73 -8.41 -16.96 -2.48
CA ALA A 73 -8.14 -17.48 -1.15
C ALA A 73 -8.28 -19.01 -1.16
N ALA A 74 -7.19 -19.69 -0.81
CA ALA A 74 -7.17 -21.14 -0.65
C ALA A 74 -6.81 -21.50 0.79
N TRP A 75 -7.41 -22.57 1.30
CA TRP A 75 -7.06 -23.11 2.61
C TRP A 75 -5.70 -23.78 2.56
N GLY A 76 -4.75 -23.25 3.34
CA GLY A 76 -3.42 -23.84 3.51
C GLY A 76 -3.33 -24.70 4.77
N SER A 77 -2.52 -25.76 4.73
CA SER A 77 -2.21 -26.51 5.94
C SER A 77 -1.34 -25.66 6.90
N PRO A 78 -1.56 -25.71 8.23
CA PRO A 78 -0.78 -24.90 9.17
C PRO A 78 0.73 -25.13 9.07
N ARG A 79 1.16 -26.36 8.77
CA ARG A 79 2.58 -26.71 8.59
C ARG A 79 3.17 -26.03 7.36
N GLN A 80 2.47 -26.05 6.23
CA GLN A 80 2.90 -25.40 5.00
C GLN A 80 2.97 -23.88 5.15
N VAL A 81 1.93 -23.28 5.73
CA VAL A 81 1.88 -21.83 6.00
C VAL A 81 3.03 -21.41 6.92
N ASN A 82 3.28 -22.16 7.99
CA ASN A 82 4.37 -21.87 8.90
C ASN A 82 5.75 -22.05 8.24
N ALA A 83 5.94 -23.06 7.39
CA ALA A 83 7.19 -23.24 6.64
C ALA A 83 7.45 -22.08 5.66
N MET A 84 6.40 -21.49 5.09
CA MET A 84 6.51 -20.37 4.17
C MET A 84 6.89 -19.05 4.86
N PHE A 85 6.41 -18.82 6.08
CA PHE A 85 6.50 -17.50 6.73
C PHE A 85 7.41 -17.42 7.96
N ARG A 86 7.76 -18.55 8.57
CA ARG A 86 8.62 -18.58 9.76
C ARG A 86 10.06 -18.18 9.43
N GLN A 87 10.65 -17.40 10.34
CA GLN A 87 12.04 -16.95 10.30
C GLN A 87 12.72 -17.13 11.66
N LYS A 88 13.88 -16.50 11.88
CA LYS A 88 14.59 -16.49 13.16
C LYS A 88 13.79 -15.73 14.22
N GLU A 89 13.43 -14.49 13.92
CA GLU A 89 12.60 -13.64 14.76
C GLU A 89 11.19 -13.58 14.19
N ASN A 90 10.18 -13.74 15.05
CA ASN A 90 8.82 -13.94 14.61
C ASN A 90 7.80 -13.26 15.52
N LYS A 91 6.66 -12.94 14.91
CA LYS A 91 5.38 -12.69 15.55
C LYS A 91 4.61 -14.02 15.63
N ILE A 92 4.09 -14.34 16.80
CA ILE A 92 3.25 -15.52 17.03
C ILE A 92 1.83 -15.19 16.57
N LEU A 93 1.29 -15.96 15.62
CA LEU A 93 -0.10 -15.83 15.19
C LEU A 93 -0.99 -16.89 15.86
N THR A 94 -0.54 -18.13 15.86
CA THR A 94 -1.23 -19.26 16.50
C THR A 94 -0.21 -20.22 17.11
N ARG A 95 -0.68 -21.31 17.75
CA ARG A 95 0.19 -22.39 18.27
C ARG A 95 1.11 -22.98 17.20
N HIS A 96 0.68 -22.98 15.93
CA HIS A 96 1.37 -23.66 14.84
C HIS A 96 1.89 -22.73 13.75
N VAL A 97 1.45 -21.47 13.72
CA VAL A 97 1.81 -20.50 12.67
C VAL A 97 2.47 -19.28 13.28
N ARG A 98 3.63 -18.93 12.70
CA ARG A 98 4.41 -17.74 13.02
C ARG A 98 4.63 -16.92 11.74
N LEU A 99 4.74 -15.61 11.91
CA LEU A 99 5.05 -14.67 10.86
C LEU A 99 6.42 -14.05 11.16
N GLY A 100 7.39 -14.23 10.26
CA GLY A 100 8.69 -13.60 10.38
C GLY A 100 8.61 -12.08 10.42
N LEU A 101 9.60 -11.42 11.00
CA LEU A 101 9.65 -9.95 11.07
C LEU A 101 10.29 -9.32 9.81
N ASP A 102 11.04 -10.08 9.02
CA ASP A 102 11.64 -9.60 7.78
C ASP A 102 10.64 -9.69 6.62
N THR A 103 10.01 -8.55 6.35
CA THR A 103 8.99 -8.39 5.31
C THR A 103 9.54 -8.53 3.89
N HIS A 104 10.84 -8.35 3.67
CA HIS A 104 11.43 -8.48 2.33
C HIS A 104 11.46 -9.95 1.88
N LYS A 105 11.69 -10.87 2.81
CA LYS A 105 11.73 -12.32 2.52
C LYS A 105 10.36 -12.87 2.15
N HIS A 106 9.32 -12.55 2.92
CA HIS A 106 7.98 -13.11 2.68
C HIS A 106 7.01 -12.18 1.93
N ARG A 107 7.38 -10.91 1.72
CA ARG A 107 6.58 -9.89 1.03
C ARG A 107 5.14 -9.76 1.57
N ARG A 108 4.99 -9.80 2.90
CA ARG A 108 3.69 -9.62 3.59
C ARG A 108 3.79 -8.50 4.62
N SER A 109 2.64 -7.88 4.90
CA SER A 109 2.52 -6.91 5.99
C SER A 109 2.59 -7.61 7.35
N LEU A 110 3.15 -6.92 8.35
CA LEU A 110 3.18 -7.38 9.75
C LEU A 110 1.97 -6.89 10.56
N ASN A 111 1.11 -6.09 9.95
CA ASN A 111 -0.11 -5.60 10.60
C ASN A 111 -1.09 -6.77 10.76
N VAL A 112 -1.58 -6.96 11.99
CA VAL A 112 -2.50 -8.04 12.33
C VAL A 112 -3.72 -7.44 13.00
N LEU A 113 -4.89 -7.78 12.46
CA LEU A 113 -6.19 -7.48 13.07
C LEU A 113 -6.69 -8.74 13.78
N VAL A 114 -6.88 -8.66 15.10
CA VAL A 114 -7.41 -9.76 15.91
C VAL A 114 -8.86 -9.45 16.28
N ILE A 115 -9.79 -10.24 15.73
CA ILE A 115 -11.22 -10.11 15.97
C ILE A 115 -11.67 -11.21 16.94
N GLY A 116 -12.47 -10.83 17.92
CA GLY A 116 -13.11 -11.77 18.86
C GLY A 116 -14.04 -11.04 19.80
N GLY A 117 -15.03 -11.73 20.34
CA GLY A 117 -15.97 -11.18 21.32
C GLY A 117 -15.29 -10.72 22.63
N SER A 118 -16.08 -10.13 23.52
CA SER A 118 -15.64 -9.95 24.91
C SER A 118 -15.36 -11.32 25.55
N GLY A 119 -14.34 -11.44 26.39
CA GLY A 119 -13.95 -12.72 26.97
C GLY A 119 -13.23 -13.71 26.04
N ALA A 120 -13.08 -13.41 24.74
CA ALA A 120 -12.35 -14.27 23.78
C ALA A 120 -10.82 -14.36 24.03
N ALA A 121 -10.35 -13.90 25.19
CA ALA A 121 -8.98 -13.98 25.64
C ALA A 121 -7.95 -13.30 24.72
N LYS A 122 -8.33 -12.33 23.87
CA LYS A 122 -7.44 -11.63 22.90
C LYS A 122 -6.12 -11.17 23.53
N THR A 123 -6.17 -10.54 24.71
CA THR A 123 -4.96 -10.10 25.43
C THR A 123 -4.08 -11.29 25.83
N ARG A 124 -4.68 -12.35 26.38
CA ARG A 124 -3.96 -13.54 26.87
C ARG A 124 -3.42 -14.41 25.73
N SER A 125 -4.19 -14.59 24.66
CA SER A 125 -3.87 -15.53 23.58
C SER A 125 -2.94 -14.94 22.52
N TYR A 126 -3.01 -13.64 22.27
CA TYR A 126 -2.22 -12.98 21.23
C TYR A 126 -1.26 -11.93 21.77
N VAL A 127 -1.73 -10.97 22.57
CA VAL A 127 -0.92 -9.82 22.99
C VAL A 127 0.23 -10.24 23.93
N LYS A 128 -0.09 -10.92 25.04
CA LYS A 128 0.90 -11.33 26.04
C LYS A 128 2.00 -12.24 25.47
N PRO A 129 1.70 -13.31 24.70
CA PRO A 129 2.74 -14.15 24.11
C PRO A 129 3.70 -13.38 23.19
N ASN A 130 3.18 -12.46 22.36
CA ASN A 130 4.02 -11.66 21.46
C ASN A 130 4.91 -10.66 22.19
N ILE A 131 4.50 -10.16 23.36
CA ILE A 131 5.36 -9.31 24.21
C ILE A 131 6.43 -10.15 24.91
N LEU A 132 6.07 -11.34 25.37
CA LEU A 132 6.99 -12.24 26.06
C LEU A 132 8.10 -12.79 25.16
N GLU A 133 7.91 -12.80 23.82
CA GLU A 133 8.99 -13.07 22.87
C GLU A 133 10.15 -12.08 22.99
N ALA A 134 9.90 -10.85 23.49
CA ALA A 134 10.91 -9.83 23.78
C ALA A 134 11.94 -9.65 22.63
N ASN A 135 11.44 -9.56 21.40
CA ASN A 135 12.24 -9.53 20.17
C ASN A 135 12.19 -8.19 19.42
N THR A 136 11.31 -7.26 19.83
CA THR A 136 11.19 -5.93 19.22
C THR A 136 10.97 -4.85 20.29
N ASN A 137 10.94 -3.59 19.87
CA ASN A 137 10.43 -2.50 20.70
C ASN A 137 8.91 -2.51 20.73
N TYR A 138 8.31 -2.21 21.89
CA TYR A 138 6.86 -2.28 22.08
C TYR A 138 6.30 -0.91 22.46
N VAL A 139 5.21 -0.51 21.81
CA VAL A 139 4.34 0.58 22.22
C VAL A 139 2.95 -0.01 22.43
N ILE A 140 2.44 0.05 23.65
CA ILE A 140 1.24 -0.68 24.06
C ILE A 140 0.26 0.32 24.69
N THR A 141 -0.98 0.30 24.21
CA THR A 141 -2.10 0.98 24.85
C THR A 141 -2.78 0.01 25.81
N ASP A 142 -2.58 0.20 27.11
CA ASP A 142 -3.06 -0.70 28.17
C ASP A 142 -4.04 0.01 29.12
N PRO A 143 -5.33 0.13 28.75
CA PRO A 143 -6.30 0.89 29.54
C PRO A 143 -6.60 0.28 30.93
N LYS A 144 -6.21 -0.98 31.17
CA LYS A 144 -6.47 -1.70 32.43
C LYS A 144 -5.19 -2.06 33.20
N MET A 145 -4.03 -1.66 32.68
CA MET A 145 -2.73 -2.01 33.23
C MET A 145 -2.47 -3.53 33.35
N GLU A 146 -3.25 -4.35 32.63
CA GLU A 146 -3.23 -5.82 32.73
C GLU A 146 -2.07 -6.47 31.96
N VAL A 147 -1.53 -5.73 30.99
CA VAL A 147 -0.41 -6.15 30.16
C VAL A 147 0.88 -5.81 30.88
N LEU A 148 1.05 -4.56 31.29
CA LEU A 148 2.25 -4.11 32.00
C LEU A 148 2.49 -4.92 33.28
N THR A 149 1.44 -5.13 34.08
CA THR A 149 1.53 -5.93 35.32
C THR A 149 1.96 -7.37 35.04
N ALA A 150 1.51 -7.95 33.91
CA ALA A 150 1.79 -9.36 33.59
C ALA A 150 3.15 -9.58 32.90
N THR A 151 3.67 -8.62 32.13
CA THR A 151 4.87 -8.80 31.30
C THR A 151 6.02 -7.87 31.64
N GLY A 152 5.79 -6.80 32.40
CA GLY A 152 6.80 -5.77 32.69
C GLY A 152 8.04 -6.31 33.40
N GLY A 153 7.87 -7.19 34.39
CA GLY A 153 8.99 -7.83 35.08
C GLY A 153 9.88 -8.67 34.15
N TRP A 154 9.27 -9.37 33.19
CA TRP A 154 9.99 -10.14 32.18
C TRP A 154 10.74 -9.24 31.19
N LEU A 155 10.11 -8.16 30.73
CA LEU A 155 10.79 -7.21 29.85
C LEU A 155 11.99 -6.55 30.55
N LYS A 156 11.86 -6.17 31.83
CA LYS A 156 13.00 -5.66 32.61
C LYS A 156 14.14 -6.67 32.73
N SER A 157 13.83 -7.95 32.97
CA SER A 157 14.87 -8.99 33.04
C SER A 157 15.57 -9.25 31.70
N LYS A 158 14.92 -8.90 30.58
CA LYS A 158 15.49 -8.89 29.23
C LYS A 158 16.24 -7.59 28.88
N GLY A 159 16.34 -6.64 29.80
CA GLY A 159 17.10 -5.40 29.61
C GLY A 159 16.33 -4.27 28.95
N TYR A 160 14.99 -4.34 28.89
CA TYR A 160 14.18 -3.25 28.35
C TYR A 160 14.09 -2.09 29.34
N ASP A 161 14.26 -0.85 28.84
CA ASP A 161 13.79 0.36 29.54
C ASP A 161 12.28 0.49 29.32
N ILE A 162 11.52 0.50 30.42
CA ILE A 162 10.06 0.56 30.38
C ILE A 162 9.63 1.93 30.83
N ARG A 163 8.95 2.65 29.93
CA ARG A 163 8.34 3.95 30.21
C ARG A 163 6.83 3.86 30.20
N VAL A 164 6.18 4.52 31.15
CA VAL A 164 4.73 4.47 31.35
C VAL A 164 4.17 5.88 31.30
N LEU A 165 3.31 6.15 30.32
CA LEU A 165 2.48 7.35 30.31
C LEU A 165 1.12 7.02 30.92
N ASN A 166 1.00 7.23 32.23
CA ASN A 166 -0.25 7.13 32.95
C ASN A 166 -0.95 8.51 32.94
N LEU A 167 -2.17 8.55 32.39
CA LEU A 167 -2.99 9.77 32.29
C LEU A 167 -4.01 9.91 33.43
N VAL A 168 -4.12 8.89 34.30
CA VAL A 168 -5.02 8.88 35.47
C VAL A 168 -4.25 9.22 36.74
N ASN A 169 -3.16 8.49 37.01
CA ASN A 169 -2.24 8.80 38.11
C ASN A 169 -0.94 9.38 37.55
N LEU A 170 -0.79 10.70 37.62
CA LEU A 170 0.37 11.41 37.10
C LEU A 170 1.65 11.17 37.92
N GLU A 171 1.52 10.84 39.22
CA GLU A 171 2.67 10.57 40.08
C GLU A 171 3.40 9.27 39.70
N GLU A 172 2.68 8.33 39.10
CA GLU A 172 3.20 7.04 38.59
C GLU A 172 3.57 7.09 37.10
N SER A 173 3.54 8.28 36.50
CA SER A 173 3.77 8.51 35.08
C SER A 173 5.18 9.06 34.84
N ASP A 174 5.86 8.61 33.78
CA ASP A 174 7.10 9.26 33.31
C ASP A 174 6.85 10.68 32.76
N GLY A 175 5.57 11.04 32.57
CA GLY A 175 5.16 12.31 32.01
C GLY A 175 5.46 12.41 30.51
N TYR A 176 4.82 13.37 29.85
CA TYR A 176 5.06 13.64 28.44
C TYR A 176 4.93 15.14 28.17
N ASN A 177 6.01 15.74 27.67
CA ASN A 177 6.01 17.12 27.20
C ASN A 177 6.06 17.15 25.67
N PRO A 178 4.95 17.41 24.96
CA PRO A 178 4.92 17.45 23.49
C PRO A 178 5.76 18.61 22.93
N PHE A 179 5.93 19.70 23.68
CA PHE A 179 6.69 20.88 23.22
C PHE A 179 8.17 20.57 23.00
N ARG A 180 8.72 19.59 23.73
CA ARG A 180 10.11 19.13 23.55
C ARG A 180 10.37 18.55 22.14
N TYR A 181 9.32 18.13 21.44
CA TYR A 181 9.42 17.46 20.14
C TYR A 181 9.08 18.37 18.95
N LEU A 182 8.71 19.63 19.19
CA LEU A 182 8.39 20.59 18.14
C LEU A 182 9.69 21.14 17.52
N ARG A 183 9.92 20.87 16.24
CA ARG A 183 11.12 21.34 15.52
C ARG A 183 10.81 22.42 14.51
N ASP A 184 9.62 22.41 13.94
CA ASP A 184 9.17 23.37 12.94
C ASP A 184 7.69 23.75 13.11
N GLU A 185 7.22 24.76 12.37
CA GLU A 185 5.82 25.19 12.39
C GLU A 185 4.86 24.04 12.00
N LYS A 186 5.32 23.05 11.21
CA LYS A 186 4.49 21.91 10.78
C LYS A 186 4.20 20.97 11.93
N ASP A 187 5.14 20.76 12.83
CA ASP A 187 4.95 19.95 14.02
C ASP A 187 3.93 20.58 14.98
N VAL A 188 3.90 21.91 15.06
CA VAL A 188 2.87 22.65 15.81
C VAL A 188 1.50 22.36 15.22
N LEU A 189 1.36 22.46 13.89
CA LEU A 189 0.11 22.15 13.20
C LEU A 189 -0.32 20.69 13.43
N LYS A 190 0.61 19.72 13.40
CA LYS A 190 0.32 18.31 13.71
C LYS A 190 -0.20 18.15 15.13
N LEU A 191 0.46 18.78 16.12
CA LEU A 191 0.04 18.71 17.52
C LEU A 191 -1.38 19.25 17.71
N VAL A 192 -1.66 20.43 17.16
CA VAL A 192 -2.98 21.06 17.22
C VAL A 192 -4.03 20.20 16.53
N ASN A 193 -3.72 19.66 15.35
CA ASN A 193 -4.63 18.78 14.62
C ASN A 193 -4.96 17.51 15.39
N ASN A 194 -3.94 16.88 15.99
CA ASN A 194 -4.13 15.68 16.79
C ASN A 194 -4.98 15.96 18.03
N LEU A 195 -4.79 17.12 18.68
CA LEU A 195 -5.57 17.53 19.83
C LEU A 195 -7.05 17.72 19.47
N ILE A 196 -7.32 18.47 18.40
CA ILE A 196 -8.69 18.71 17.91
C ILE A 196 -9.37 17.39 17.55
N GLN A 197 -8.70 16.54 16.76
CA GLN A 197 -9.22 15.23 16.37
C GLN A 197 -9.50 14.31 17.57
N ALA A 198 -8.70 14.38 18.63
CA ALA A 198 -8.91 13.59 19.84
C ALA A 198 -10.13 14.08 20.65
N THR A 199 -10.49 15.37 20.53
CA THR A 199 -11.62 15.99 21.26
C THR A 199 -12.92 16.05 20.46
N THR A 200 -12.89 15.96 19.13
CA THR A 200 -14.11 15.97 18.29
C THR A 200 -14.79 14.58 18.32
N PRO A 201 -16.07 14.47 18.75
CA PRO A 201 -16.79 13.19 18.81
C PRO A 201 -16.94 12.52 17.45
N LYS A 202 -16.89 11.18 17.40
CA LYS A 202 -17.09 10.43 16.16
C LYS A 202 -18.53 10.58 15.68
N GLY A 203 -18.72 11.15 14.49
CA GLY A 203 -20.04 11.36 13.88
C GLY A 203 -20.69 12.71 14.19
N SER A 204 -20.03 13.59 14.96
CA SER A 204 -20.48 14.98 15.04
C SER A 204 -20.15 15.69 13.73
N HIS A 205 -21.17 16.18 13.03
CA HIS A 205 -20.97 17.25 12.06
C HIS A 205 -20.49 18.48 12.85
N GLU A 206 -19.21 18.85 12.71
CA GLU A 206 -18.77 20.19 13.12
C GLU A 206 -19.56 21.18 12.26
N SER A 207 -20.63 21.75 12.83
CA SER A 207 -21.46 22.76 12.15
C SER A 207 -20.71 24.06 11.92
N ASP A 208 -19.57 24.25 12.59
CA ASP A 208 -18.81 25.49 12.54
C ASP A 208 -17.30 25.27 12.39
N PRO A 209 -16.75 25.41 11.17
CA PRO A 209 -15.31 25.33 10.89
C PRO A 209 -14.49 26.44 11.57
N PHE A 210 -15.16 27.47 12.11
CA PHE A 210 -14.51 28.63 12.72
C PHE A 210 -13.59 28.24 13.87
N TRP A 211 -14.04 27.39 14.81
CA TRP A 211 -13.26 27.04 16.00
C TRP A 211 -12.03 26.20 15.65
N THR A 212 -12.13 25.30 14.68
CA THR A 212 -11.02 24.49 14.18
C THR A 212 -9.98 25.35 13.46
N SER A 213 -10.41 26.35 12.68
CA SER A 213 -9.53 27.30 11.99
C SER A 213 -8.89 28.34 12.92
N ALA A 214 -9.67 28.88 13.85
CA ALA A 214 -9.21 29.81 14.89
C ALA A 214 -8.15 29.16 15.80
N THR A 215 -8.37 27.93 16.26
CA THR A 215 -7.40 27.22 17.11
C THR A 215 -6.08 26.97 16.38
N ARG A 216 -6.11 26.58 15.10
CA ARG A 216 -4.92 26.42 14.26
C ARG A 216 -4.16 27.74 14.08
N SER A 217 -4.87 28.83 13.77
CA SER A 217 -4.24 30.14 13.53
C SER A 217 -3.66 30.78 14.78
N LEU A 218 -4.32 30.66 15.94
CA LEU A 218 -3.83 31.16 17.23
C LEU A 218 -2.54 30.45 17.68
N ALA A 219 -2.47 29.12 17.52
CA ALA A 219 -1.27 28.36 17.87
C ALA A 219 -0.04 28.76 17.01
N VAL A 220 -0.25 29.01 15.71
CA VAL A 220 0.80 29.50 14.80
C VAL A 220 1.17 30.95 15.12
N ARG A 221 0.19 31.81 15.47
CA ARG A 221 0.43 33.22 15.79
C ARG A 221 1.21 33.39 17.09
N SER A 222 0.94 32.59 18.11
CA SER A 222 1.66 32.60 19.40
C SER A 222 3.17 32.33 19.23
N GLN A 223 3.55 31.47 18.28
CA GLN A 223 4.96 31.20 17.94
C GLN A 223 5.62 32.38 17.20
N ARG A 224 4.89 33.08 16.31
CA ARG A 224 5.42 34.21 15.54
C ARG A 224 5.54 35.52 16.33
N THR A 225 4.74 35.72 17.38
CA THR A 225 4.79 36.93 18.21
C THR A 225 5.79 36.83 19.37
N ASN A 226 6.32 35.65 19.68
CA ASN A 226 7.37 35.51 20.68
C ASN A 226 8.76 35.70 20.07
N ASN A 227 9.15 36.98 20.00
CA ASN A 227 10.54 37.38 20.13
C ASN A 227 11.18 36.62 21.32
N LYS A 228 12.25 35.87 21.06
CA LYS A 228 13.30 35.45 22.02
C LYS A 228 12.81 35.28 23.47
N ILE A 229 12.05 34.23 23.75
CA ILE A 229 11.99 33.69 25.12
C ILE A 229 13.06 32.60 25.16
N PRO A 230 14.12 32.71 25.99
CA PRO A 230 15.04 31.62 26.21
C PRO A 230 14.25 30.51 26.92
N LEU A 231 13.91 29.47 26.18
CA LEU A 231 13.36 28.25 26.77
C LEU A 231 14.53 27.47 27.37
N PHE A 232 14.79 27.76 28.64
CA PHE A 232 15.57 26.99 29.60
C PHE A 232 17.10 27.01 29.45
N GLY A 233 17.77 27.26 30.59
CA GLY A 233 19.14 26.80 30.85
C GLY A 233 19.16 25.35 31.28
#